data_AF-A0A2N5DSI1-F1
#
_entry.id   AF-A0A2N5DSI1-F1
#
_cell.length_a   1.000
_cell.length_b   1.000
_cell.length_c   1.000
_cell.angle_alpha   90.00
_cell.angle_beta   90.00
_cell.angle_gamma   90.00
#
_symmetry.space_group_name_H-M   'P 1'
#
loop_
_entity.id
_entity.type
_entity.pdbx_description
1 polymer ?
#
loop_
_entity_poly.entity_id
_entity_poly.type
_entity_poly.pdbx_seq_one_letter_code
_entity_poly.pdbx_strand_id
1 'polypeptide(L)'
;VVVATGQATELGRINQMMGEAKAQRTPLLQQMDRLGKGILGLILLMMAFLFLFAFILRDMPLGELLLALISLAMASVPEGLPAIISIILSLGVQAMARNHAIIRKLPTVETLGAMTVVCSDKT
;
A
#
# COMPACT_ATOMS: atom_id res chain seq x y z
N VAL A 1 32.81 38.54 -11.19
CA VAL A 1 31.85 38.07 -12.20
C VAL A 1 30.98 37.00 -11.57
N VAL A 2 29.66 37.15 -11.59
CA VAL A 2 28.72 36.09 -11.15
C VAL A 2 28.60 35.07 -12.28
N VAL A 3 28.78 33.77 -11.97
CA VAL A 3 28.79 32.68 -12.97
C VAL A 3 27.46 31.93 -13.10
N ALA A 4 26.62 31.92 -12.06
CA ALA A 4 25.28 31.32 -12.08
C ALA A 4 24.39 31.88 -10.95
N THR A 5 23.07 31.86 -11.14
CA THR A 5 22.06 32.27 -10.13
C THR A 5 20.87 31.31 -10.16
N GLY A 6 20.12 31.25 -9.04
CA GLY A 6 18.91 30.43 -8.93
C GLY A 6 19.17 28.93 -9.16
N GLN A 7 18.31 28.31 -9.97
CA GLN A 7 18.36 26.86 -10.29
C GLN A 7 19.61 26.45 -11.09
N ALA A 8 20.25 27.39 -11.80
CA ALA A 8 21.48 27.12 -12.55
C ALA A 8 22.73 26.98 -11.67
N THR A 9 22.60 27.20 -10.35
CA THR A 9 23.68 26.94 -9.38
C THR A 9 23.74 25.46 -9.00
N GLU A 10 24.89 24.98 -8.52
CA GLU A 10 25.02 23.60 -8.03
C GLU A 10 24.04 23.28 -6.89
N LEU A 11 23.81 24.23 -5.97
CA LEU A 11 22.78 24.09 -4.92
C LEU A 11 21.36 24.05 -5.50
N GLY A 12 21.09 24.86 -6.52
CA GLY A 12 19.83 24.85 -7.26
C GLY A 12 19.57 23.49 -7.92
N ARG A 13 20.61 22.91 -8.52
CA ARG A 13 20.58 21.58 -9.14
C ARG A 13 20.39 20.45 -8.12
N ILE A 14 21.06 20.51 -6.97
CA ILE A 14 20.84 19.55 -5.86
C ILE A 14 19.41 19.61 -5.34
N ASN A 15 18.86 20.81 -5.13
CA ASN A 15 17.48 20.97 -4.68
C ASN A 15 16.48 20.39 -5.70
N GLN A 16 16.73 20.58 -6.99
CA GLN A 16 15.94 19.96 -8.05
C GLN A 16 16.03 18.42 -8.01
N MET A 17 17.24 17.87 -7.88
CA MET A 17 17.43 16.40 -7.76
C MET A 17 16.71 15.83 -6.53
N MET A 18 16.71 16.54 -5.40
CA MET A 18 15.95 16.12 -4.21
C MET A 18 14.43 16.20 -4.42
N GLY A 19 13.94 17.22 -5.13
CA GLY A 19 12.51 17.38 -5.44
C GLY A 19 11.97 16.35 -6.42
N GLU A 20 12.80 15.90 -7.36
CA GLU A 20 12.45 14.88 -8.37
C GLU A 20 12.51 13.45 -7.83
N ALA A 21 13.16 13.23 -6.68
CA ALA A 21 13.26 11.92 -6.06
C ALA A 21 11.86 11.40 -5.66
N LYS A 22 11.34 10.44 -6.45
CA LYS A 22 10.01 9.86 -6.23
C LYS A 22 9.96 9.08 -4.92
N ALA A 23 8.93 9.35 -4.12
CA ALA A 23 8.60 8.54 -2.96
C ALA A 23 8.30 7.10 -3.40
N GLN A 24 9.14 6.16 -2.98
CA GLN A 24 8.90 4.74 -3.23
C GLN A 24 7.86 4.19 -2.24
N ARG A 25 7.01 3.28 -2.73
CA ARG A 25 6.05 2.57 -1.87
C ARG A 25 6.79 1.59 -0.96
N THR A 26 6.39 1.54 0.31
CA THR A 26 7.01 0.62 1.28
C THR A 26 6.70 -0.85 0.96
N PRO A 27 7.56 -1.80 1.36
CA PRO A 27 7.36 -3.22 1.09
C PRO A 27 5.99 -3.78 1.55
N LEU A 28 5.45 -3.35 2.69
CA LEU A 28 4.15 -3.76 3.23
C LEU A 28 3.05 -3.24 2.34
N LEU A 29 3.11 -1.98 1.90
CA LEU A 29 2.15 -1.44 0.94
C LEU A 29 2.15 -2.25 -0.36
N GLN A 30 3.31 -2.68 -0.84
CA GLN A 30 3.42 -3.54 -2.03
C GLN A 30 2.82 -4.93 -1.77
N GLN A 31 3.06 -5.52 -0.60
CA GLN A 31 2.49 -6.81 -0.22
C GLN A 31 0.97 -6.74 -0.07
N MET A 32 0.44 -5.67 0.52
CA MET A 32 -1.00 -5.44 0.65
C MET A 32 -1.67 -5.27 -0.71
N ASP A 33 -1.03 -4.56 -1.64
CA ASP A 33 -1.54 -4.43 -3.01
C ASP A 33 -1.59 -5.79 -3.73
N ARG A 34 -0.56 -6.65 -3.55
CA ARG A 34 -0.55 -8.01 -4.10
C ARG A 34 -1.63 -8.89 -3.46
N LEU A 35 -1.77 -8.84 -2.13
CA LEU A 35 -2.77 -9.58 -1.38
C LEU A 35 -4.18 -9.17 -1.81
N GLY A 36 -4.46 -7.87 -1.90
CA GLY A 36 -5.74 -7.34 -2.36
C GLY A 36 -6.08 -7.79 -3.78
N LYS A 37 -5.10 -7.75 -4.71
CA LYS A 37 -5.27 -8.27 -6.07
C LYS A 37 -5.52 -9.78 -6.10
N GLY A 38 -4.83 -10.55 -5.25
CA GLY A 38 -5.04 -11.99 -5.13
C GLY A 38 -6.44 -12.34 -4.62
N ILE A 39 -6.89 -11.68 -3.55
CA ILE A 39 -8.25 -11.82 -3.00
C ILE A 39 -9.29 -11.44 -4.06
N LEU A 40 -9.12 -10.30 -4.72
CA LEU A 40 -10.02 -9.85 -5.78
C LEU A 40 -10.13 -10.88 -6.92
N GLY A 41 -8.99 -11.41 -7.38
CA GLY A 41 -8.96 -12.46 -8.41
C GLY A 41 -9.71 -13.72 -7.98
N LEU A 42 -9.52 -14.16 -6.74
CA LEU A 42 -10.21 -15.33 -6.17
C LEU A 42 -11.73 -15.11 -6.09
N ILE A 43 -12.17 -13.95 -5.61
CA ILE A 43 -13.60 -13.61 -5.49
C ILE A 43 -14.24 -13.56 -6.87
N LEU A 44 -13.60 -12.90 -7.84
CA LEU A 44 -14.11 -12.84 -9.21
C LEU A 44 -14.26 -14.23 -9.83
N LEU A 45 -13.30 -15.12 -9.58
CA LEU A 45 -13.38 -16.52 -10.03
C LEU A 45 -14.58 -17.24 -9.38
N MET A 46 -14.76 -17.10 -8.06
CA MET A 46 -15.92 -17.67 -7.36
C MET A 46 -17.24 -17.10 -7.87
N MET A 47 -17.32 -15.79 -8.10
CA MET A 47 -18.50 -15.12 -8.65
C MET A 47 -18.84 -15.62 -10.05
N ALA A 48 -17.84 -15.75 -10.93
CA ALA A 48 -18.03 -16.28 -12.27
C ALA A 48 -18.50 -17.75 -12.24
N PHE A 49 -17.92 -18.56 -11.34
CA PHE A 49 -18.34 -19.95 -11.15
C PHE A 49 -19.78 -20.06 -10.65
N LEU A 50 -20.16 -19.27 -9.64
CA LEU A 50 -21.52 -19.22 -9.12
C LEU A 50 -22.53 -18.74 -10.16
N PHE A 51 -22.16 -17.72 -10.95
CA PHE A 51 -22.98 -17.21 -12.04
C PHE A 51 -23.23 -18.30 -13.08
N LEU A 52 -22.17 -18.96 -13.56
CA LEU A 52 -22.29 -20.03 -14.56
C LEU A 52 -23.11 -21.21 -14.04
N PHE A 53 -22.88 -21.62 -12.79
CA PHE A 53 -23.61 -22.71 -12.15
C PHE A 53 -25.11 -22.38 -11.97
N ALA A 54 -25.42 -21.19 -11.47
CA ALA A 54 -26.81 -20.77 -11.24
C ALA A 54 -27.58 -20.55 -12.55
N PHE A 55 -26.91 -20.01 -13.57
CA PHE A 55 -27.50 -19.78 -14.89
C PHE A 55 -27.79 -21.08 -15.64
N ILE A 56 -26.90 -22.09 -15.55
CA ILE A 56 -27.04 -23.34 -16.30
C ILE A 56 -27.89 -24.38 -15.57
N LEU A 57 -27.76 -24.53 -14.24
CA LEU A 57 -28.38 -25.65 -13.51
C LEU A 57 -29.68 -25.29 -12.76
N ARG A 58 -29.96 -24.01 -12.53
CA ARG A 58 -31.02 -23.60 -11.59
C ARG A 58 -32.11 -22.69 -12.17
N ASP A 59 -31.97 -22.24 -13.42
CA ASP A 59 -32.88 -21.25 -14.06
C ASP A 59 -33.26 -20.10 -13.09
N MET A 60 -32.27 -19.66 -12.29
CA MET A 60 -32.51 -18.72 -11.21
C MET A 60 -32.85 -17.33 -11.78
N PRO A 61 -33.85 -16.62 -11.21
CA PRO A 61 -34.19 -15.28 -11.67
C PRO A 61 -32.99 -14.35 -11.51
N LEU A 62 -32.70 -13.57 -12.57
CA LEU A 62 -31.51 -12.72 -12.67
C LEU A 62 -31.33 -11.77 -11.48
N GLY A 63 -32.45 -11.30 -10.90
CA GLY A 63 -32.46 -10.41 -9.73
C GLY A 63 -31.89 -11.05 -8.47
N GLU A 64 -32.24 -12.31 -8.18
CA GLU A 64 -31.71 -13.03 -7.01
C GLU A 64 -30.22 -13.35 -7.18
N LEU A 65 -29.81 -13.72 -8.39
CA LEU A 65 -28.42 -14.00 -8.71
C LEU A 65 -27.53 -12.75 -8.54
N LEU A 66 -27.99 -11.59 -9.02
CA LEU A 66 -27.28 -10.32 -8.85
C LEU A 66 -27.15 -9.93 -7.37
N LEU A 67 -28.21 -10.09 -6.58
CA LEU A 67 -28.17 -9.82 -5.14
C LEU A 67 -27.16 -10.72 -4.42
N ALA A 68 -27.11 -12.01 -4.75
CA ALA A 68 -26.16 -12.95 -4.18
C ALA A 68 -24.71 -12.58 -4.55
N LEU A 69 -24.45 -12.21 -5.80
CA LEU A 69 -23.12 -11.79 -6.26
C LEU A 69 -22.65 -10.50 -5.60
N ILE A 70 -23.52 -9.49 -5.49
CA ILE A 70 -23.19 -8.22 -4.81
C ILE A 70 -22.92 -8.48 -3.31
N SER A 71 -23.72 -9.33 -2.67
CA SER A 71 -23.52 -9.70 -1.26
C SER A 71 -22.16 -10.38 -1.05
N LEU A 72 -21.79 -11.32 -1.92
CA LEU A 72 -20.48 -11.99 -1.88
C LEU A 72 -19.33 -10.99 -2.08
N ALA A 73 -19.47 -10.07 -3.05
CA ALA A 73 -18.46 -9.06 -3.33
C ALA A 73 -18.24 -8.13 -2.11
N MET A 74 -19.32 -7.61 -1.50
CA MET A 74 -19.23 -6.78 -0.30
C MET A 74 -18.62 -7.53 0.89
N ALA A 75 -19.07 -8.76 1.15
CA ALA A 75 -18.61 -9.57 2.28
C ALA A 75 -17.09 -9.86 2.22
N SER A 76 -16.50 -9.76 1.04
CA SER A 76 -15.10 -10.13 0.82
C SER A 76 -14.13 -8.94 0.86
N VAL A 77 -14.61 -7.71 1.06
CA VAL A 77 -13.76 -6.53 1.20
C VAL A 77 -13.02 -6.57 2.54
N PRO A 78 -11.68 -6.50 2.57
CA PRO A 78 -10.90 -6.56 3.81
C PRO A 78 -10.86 -5.19 4.52
N GLU A 79 -12.00 -4.72 5.02
CA GLU A 79 -12.16 -3.39 5.64
C GLU A 79 -11.31 -3.20 6.91
N GLY A 80 -11.04 -4.28 7.64
CA GLY A 80 -10.24 -4.23 8.87
C GLY A 80 -8.72 -4.11 8.65
N LEU A 81 -8.23 -4.45 7.46
CA LEU A 81 -6.79 -4.58 7.19
C LEU A 81 -6.04 -3.24 7.29
N PRO A 82 -6.52 -2.12 6.71
CA PRO A 82 -5.85 -0.83 6.83
C PRO A 82 -5.81 -0.30 8.27
N ALA A 83 -6.86 -0.58 9.05
CA ALA A 83 -6.94 -0.18 10.45
C ALA A 83 -5.91 -0.93 11.31
N ILE A 84 -5.86 -2.26 11.18
CA ILE A 84 -4.90 -3.11 11.91
C ILE A 84 -3.46 -2.71 11.58
N ILE A 85 -3.14 -2.47 10.30
CA ILE A 85 -1.80 -2.04 9.89
C ILE A 85 -1.41 -0.72 10.56
N SER A 86 -2.33 0.25 10.57
CA SER A 86 -2.09 1.55 11.20
C SER A 86 -1.83 1.41 12.70
N ILE A 87 -2.57 0.53 13.39
CA ILE A 87 -2.36 0.22 14.81
C ILE A 87 -0.96 -0.40 15.02
N ILE A 88 -0.60 -1.41 14.23
CA ILE A 88 0.72 -2.08 14.35
C ILE A 88 1.86 -1.09 14.09
N LEU A 89 1.78 -0.27 13.04
CA LEU A 89 2.80 0.74 12.75
C LEU A 89 2.88 1.81 13.85
N SER A 90 1.75 2.20 14.42
CA SER A 90 1.70 3.15 15.55
C SER A 90 2.40 2.58 16.79
N LEU A 91 2.16 1.31 17.12
CA LEU A 91 2.87 0.62 18.21
C LEU A 91 4.38 0.58 17.93
N GLY A 92 4.79 0.32 16.69
CA GLY A 92 6.19 0.38 16.27
C GLY A 92 6.80 1.77 16.42
N VAL A 93 6.08 2.83 16.03
CA VAL A 93 6.50 4.23 16.26
C VAL A 93 6.66 4.52 17.75
N GLN A 94 5.72 4.08 18.59
CA GLN A 94 5.81 4.27 20.04
C GLN A 94 7.03 3.56 20.63
N ALA A 95 7.33 2.33 20.19
CA ALA A 95 8.51 1.59 20.62
C ALA A 95 9.83 2.29 20.20
N MET A 96 9.89 2.84 18.99
CA MET A 96 11.04 3.62 18.51
C MET A 96 11.21 4.93 19.29
N ALA A 97 10.11 5.63 19.56
CA ALA A 97 10.12 6.88 20.34
C ALA A 97 10.63 6.67 21.77
N ARG A 98 10.30 5.53 22.40
CA ARG A 98 10.85 5.14 23.72
C ARG A 98 12.37 4.97 23.70
N ASN A 99 12.96 4.68 22.54
CA ASN A 99 14.40 4.58 22.33
C ASN A 99 14.99 5.87 21.72
N HIS A 100 14.33 7.02 21.92
CA HIS A 100 14.76 8.33 21.44
C HIS A 100 14.87 8.47 19.90
N ALA A 101 14.21 7.61 19.13
CA ALA A 101 14.12 7.72 17.67
C ALA A 101 12.80 8.40 17.25
N ILE A 102 12.89 9.53 16.56
CA ILE A 102 11.71 10.30 16.09
C ILE A 102 11.30 9.85 14.70
N ILE A 103 10.12 9.24 14.58
CA ILE A 103 9.57 8.79 13.30
C ILE A 103 8.51 9.79 12.82
N ARG A 104 8.76 10.43 11.67
CA ARG A 104 7.86 11.46 11.09
C ARG A 104 6.70 10.89 10.25
N LYS A 105 6.83 9.65 9.77
CA LYS A 105 5.83 8.99 8.92
C LYS A 105 5.69 7.53 9.38
N LEU A 106 4.47 7.07 9.64
CA LEU A 106 4.20 5.69 10.11
C LEU A 106 4.86 4.61 9.23
N PRO A 107 4.80 4.68 7.87
CA PRO A 107 5.41 3.64 7.03
C PRO A 107 6.94 3.55 7.14
N THR A 108 7.61 4.58 7.68
CA THR A 108 9.07 4.57 7.83
C THR A 108 9.55 3.50 8.82
N VAL A 109 8.72 3.15 9.82
CA VAL A 109 9.05 2.07 10.78
C VAL A 109 9.28 0.76 10.06
N GLU A 110 8.46 0.48 9.05
CA GLU A 110 8.53 -0.72 8.26
C GLU A 110 9.78 -0.74 7.36
N THR A 111 10.09 0.38 6.70
CA THR A 111 11.31 0.53 5.90
C THR A 111 12.57 0.31 6.74
N LEU A 112 12.61 0.80 7.98
CA LEU A 112 13.74 0.57 8.90
C LEU A 112 13.84 -0.90 9.33
N GLY A 113 12.72 -1.57 9.58
CA GLY A 113 12.71 -2.99 9.93
C GLY A 113 13.09 -3.92 8.77
N ALA A 114 12.78 -3.53 7.53
CA ALA A 114 13.06 -4.31 6.33
C ALA A 114 14.38 -3.94 5.64
N MET A 115 15.15 -2.98 6.19
CA MET A 115 16.39 -2.53 5.55
C MET A 115 17.47 -3.60 5.61
N THR A 116 18.17 -3.81 4.50
CA THR A 116 19.31 -4.72 4.40
C THR A 116 20.63 -3.99 4.17
N VAL A 117 20.57 -2.72 3.78
CA VAL A 117 21.73 -1.87 3.48
C VAL A 117 21.55 -0.54 4.18
N VAL A 118 22.61 -0.08 4.85
CA VAL A 118 22.69 1.24 5.47
C VAL A 118 23.79 2.03 4.77
N CYS A 119 23.40 3.10 4.07
CA CYS A 119 24.34 4.08 3.56
C CYS A 119 24.58 5.14 4.63
N SER A 120 25.78 5.17 5.21
CA SER A 120 26.18 6.16 6.20
C SER A 120 27.08 7.19 5.55
N ASP A 121 26.77 8.47 5.77
CA ASP A 121 27.59 9.58 5.31
C ASP A 121 28.76 9.78 6.29
N LYS A 122 29.99 9.78 5.76
CA LYS A 122 31.20 10.08 6.52
C LYS A 122 31.64 11.48 6.13
N THR A 123 31.43 12.42 7.04
CA THR A 123 31.94 13.80 6.95
C THR A 123 33.45 13.85 6.75
#